data_AF-A0A497T968-F1
#
_entry.id   AF-A0A497T968-F1
#
_cell.length_a   1.000
_cell.length_b   1.000
_cell.length_c   1.000
_cell.angle_alpha   90.00
_cell.angle_beta   90.00
_cell.angle_gamma   90.00
#
_symmetry.space_group_name_H-M   'P 1'
#
loop_
_entity.id
_entity.type
_entity.pdbx_description
1 polymer ?
#
loop_
_entity_poly.entity_id
_entity_poly.type
_entity_poly.pdbx_seq_one_letter_code
_entity_poly.pdbx_strand_id
1 'polypeptide(L)'
;MQEIVKKQDLYRFSYFLSNEKCFFHRYCDTGFKTKWTGFWCKEYKFLEYFAFQSNGVWLSPETCKKVSYNGIKAEHFYKINNGQIKETVYIPEKFSSLIISLQGEKPMQLFLELAVNIRKRAENVTQRRYTVSLLKDFVSIRNRLGSFGVKVLKGKMIFKRNERYKTHYPSGEEQKCFIPGEIFLTGNPVVIELAAEKPMKAY
;
A
#
# COMPACT_ATOMS: atom_id res chain seq x y z
N MET A 1 19.45 0.36 -15.43
CA MET A 1 19.12 -0.97 -15.97
C MET A 1 17.72 -1.32 -15.47
N GLN A 2 16.82 -1.78 -16.34
CA GLN A 2 15.43 -2.11 -15.98
C GLN A 2 15.32 -3.63 -15.88
N GLU A 3 15.07 -4.14 -14.68
CA GLU A 3 14.85 -5.56 -14.45
C GLU A 3 13.38 -5.90 -14.76
N ILE A 4 13.16 -6.92 -15.56
CA ILE A 4 11.83 -7.37 -15.98
C ILE A 4 11.62 -8.80 -15.50
N VAL A 5 10.63 -8.99 -14.64
CA VAL A 5 10.22 -10.31 -14.14
C VAL A 5 8.88 -10.70 -14.76
N LYS A 6 8.78 -11.93 -15.27
CA LYS A 6 7.57 -12.46 -15.89
C LYS A 6 6.76 -13.31 -14.91
N LYS A 7 5.46 -13.49 -15.21
CA LYS A 7 4.47 -14.20 -14.36
C LYS A 7 5.02 -15.46 -13.67
N GLN A 8 5.77 -16.30 -14.38
CA GLN A 8 6.21 -17.61 -13.91
C GLN A 8 7.16 -17.51 -12.70
N ASP A 9 7.88 -16.39 -12.56
CA ASP A 9 8.90 -16.24 -11.53
C ASP A 9 8.59 -15.15 -10.50
N LEU A 10 7.48 -14.41 -10.66
CA LEU A 10 7.15 -13.26 -9.81
C LEU A 10 7.21 -13.57 -8.31
N TYR A 11 6.87 -14.80 -7.91
CA TYR A 11 6.85 -15.21 -6.51
C TYR A 11 8.24 -15.30 -5.86
N ARG A 12 9.30 -15.45 -6.67
CA ARG A 12 10.69 -15.60 -6.24
C ARG A 12 11.40 -14.27 -6.01
N PHE A 13 10.86 -13.18 -6.56
CA PHE A 13 11.50 -11.88 -6.53
C PHE A 13 10.75 -10.88 -5.65
N SER A 14 11.51 -9.96 -5.06
CA SER A 14 10.99 -8.81 -4.34
C SER A 14 11.83 -7.57 -4.68
N TYR A 15 11.30 -6.40 -4.34
CA TYR A 15 12.01 -5.14 -4.54
C TYR A 15 11.90 -4.24 -3.33
N PHE A 16 12.87 -3.33 -3.21
CA PHE A 16 12.86 -2.22 -2.28
C PHE A 16 12.72 -0.92 -3.05
N LEU A 17 11.90 -0.03 -2.51
CA LEU A 17 11.91 1.40 -2.84
C LEU A 17 12.33 2.11 -1.57
N SER A 18 13.22 3.10 -1.66
CA SER A 18 13.71 3.78 -0.46
C SER A 18 14.20 5.19 -0.75
N ASN A 19 14.13 6.03 0.27
CA ASN A 19 14.87 7.28 0.38
C ASN A 19 15.50 7.35 1.79
N GLU A 20 16.06 8.52 2.16
CA GLU A 20 16.70 8.71 3.47
C GLU A 20 15.74 8.58 4.68
N LYS A 21 14.42 8.63 4.46
CA LYS A 21 13.40 8.69 5.52
C LYS A 21 12.62 7.39 5.68
N CYS A 22 12.39 6.67 4.59
CA CYS A 22 11.50 5.51 4.54
C CYS A 22 11.92 4.48 3.50
N PHE A 23 11.35 3.28 3.63
CA PHE A 23 11.42 2.26 2.60
C PHE A 23 10.11 1.48 2.47
N PHE A 24 9.91 0.91 1.29
CA PHE A 24 8.82 0.01 0.97
C PHE A 24 9.41 -1.29 0.43
N HIS A 25 8.91 -2.42 0.94
CA HIS A 25 9.31 -3.76 0.50
C HIS A 25 8.08 -4.58 0.11
N ARG A 26 8.09 -5.17 -1.07
CA ARG A 26 7.01 -6.03 -1.59
C ARG A 26 7.56 -7.08 -2.53
N TYR A 27 6.88 -8.22 -2.62
CA TYR A 27 7.18 -9.23 -3.64
C TYR A 27 6.59 -8.83 -5.01
N CYS A 28 7.27 -9.25 -6.08
CA CYS A 28 6.86 -8.97 -7.45
C CYS A 28 5.53 -9.64 -7.82
N ASP A 29 5.13 -10.69 -7.10
CA ASP A 29 3.81 -11.31 -7.27
C ASP A 29 2.67 -10.55 -6.59
N THR A 30 2.92 -9.35 -6.06
CA THR A 30 2.02 -8.51 -5.23
C THR A 30 1.93 -8.87 -3.76
N GLY A 31 2.51 -10.00 -3.34
CA GLY A 31 2.40 -10.52 -1.99
C GLY A 31 3.18 -9.75 -0.92
N PHE A 32 2.65 -9.79 0.31
CA PHE A 32 3.27 -9.28 1.53
C PHE A 32 3.61 -10.44 2.46
N LYS A 33 4.62 -11.22 2.06
CA LYS A 33 4.86 -12.57 2.57
C LYS A 33 5.61 -12.63 3.89
N THR A 34 6.25 -11.54 4.31
CA THR A 34 7.13 -11.55 5.48
C THR A 34 6.84 -10.39 6.41
N LYS A 35 7.27 -10.49 7.66
CA LYS A 35 7.12 -9.36 8.59
C LYS A 35 7.76 -8.07 8.09
N TRP A 36 8.72 -8.15 7.18
CA TRP A 36 9.45 -7.03 6.61
C TRP A 36 8.77 -6.39 5.40
N THR A 37 7.82 -7.06 4.74
CA THR A 37 7.07 -6.43 3.64
C THR A 37 6.13 -5.36 4.18
N GLY A 38 5.90 -4.30 3.42
CA GLY A 38 5.11 -3.15 3.84
C GLY A 38 5.89 -1.85 3.76
N PHE A 39 5.33 -0.80 4.38
CA PHE A 39 5.92 0.54 4.39
C PHE A 39 6.47 0.88 5.78
N TRP A 40 7.72 1.31 5.81
CA TRP A 40 8.49 1.55 7.01
C TRP A 40 9.10 2.95 6.98
N CYS A 41 9.10 3.62 8.13
CA CYS A 41 9.82 4.87 8.34
C CYS A 41 10.69 4.73 9.58
N LYS A 42 12.01 4.73 9.40
CA LYS A 42 12.98 4.43 10.46
C LYS A 42 12.66 3.07 11.12
N GLU A 43 12.50 3.04 12.44
CA GLU A 43 12.20 1.84 13.24
C GLU A 43 10.70 1.48 13.31
N TYR A 44 9.83 2.22 12.61
CA TYR A 44 8.38 2.03 12.67
C TYR A 44 7.85 1.47 11.36
N LYS A 45 7.00 0.44 11.47
CA LYS A 45 6.13 0.02 10.37
C LYS A 45 4.87 0.86 10.43
N PHE A 46 4.34 1.25 9.28
CA PHE A 46 3.06 1.95 9.16
C PHE A 46 2.04 1.12 8.39
N LEU A 47 2.49 0.43 7.34
CA LEU A 47 1.63 -0.35 6.45
C LEU A 47 2.09 -1.81 6.45
N GLU A 48 1.15 -2.74 6.64
CA GLU A 48 1.35 -4.17 6.43
C GLU A 48 1.23 -4.51 4.95
N TYR A 49 0.11 -4.14 4.34
CA TYR A 49 -0.15 -4.35 2.92
C TYR A 49 -1.18 -3.35 2.38
N PHE A 50 -1.21 -3.25 1.06
CA PHE A 50 -2.34 -2.70 0.31
C PHE A 50 -2.74 -3.67 -0.79
N ALA A 51 -4.02 -3.68 -1.16
CA ALA A 51 -4.54 -4.44 -2.28
C ALA A 51 -5.63 -3.66 -3.00
N PHE A 52 -5.62 -3.71 -4.33
CA PHE A 52 -6.65 -3.10 -5.16
C PHE A 52 -7.53 -4.17 -5.78
N GLN A 53 -8.82 -3.88 -5.86
CA GLN A 53 -9.78 -4.65 -6.63
C GLN A 53 -10.40 -3.73 -7.68
N SER A 54 -10.52 -4.18 -8.92
CA SER A 54 -11.23 -3.47 -9.99
C SER A 54 -12.34 -4.35 -10.54
N ASN A 55 -13.58 -3.83 -10.57
CA ASN A 55 -14.76 -4.56 -11.04
C ASN A 55 -14.87 -5.98 -10.44
N GLY A 56 -14.65 -6.12 -9.13
CA GLY A 56 -14.72 -7.40 -8.42
C GLY A 56 -13.47 -8.29 -8.57
N VAL A 57 -12.50 -7.93 -9.40
CA VAL A 57 -11.27 -8.72 -9.63
C VAL A 57 -10.09 -8.10 -8.89
N TRP A 58 -9.40 -8.87 -8.06
CA TRP A 58 -8.21 -8.42 -7.34
C TRP A 58 -7.01 -8.25 -8.28
N LEU A 59 -6.24 -7.19 -8.06
CA LEU A 59 -4.90 -7.01 -8.61
C LEU A 59 -3.94 -7.84 -7.75
N SER A 60 -3.72 -9.08 -8.16
CA SER A 60 -3.19 -10.17 -7.36
C SER A 60 -2.17 -10.99 -8.17
N PRO A 61 -1.51 -12.01 -7.61
CA PRO A 61 -0.58 -12.86 -8.35
C PRO A 61 -1.18 -13.48 -9.62
N GLU A 62 -2.47 -13.82 -9.59
CA GLU A 62 -3.17 -14.47 -10.70
C GLU A 62 -3.33 -13.53 -11.91
N THR A 63 -3.56 -12.24 -11.63
CA THR A 63 -3.81 -11.20 -12.63
C THR A 63 -2.53 -10.47 -13.05
N CYS A 64 -1.51 -10.43 -12.20
CA CYS A 64 -0.21 -9.85 -12.51
C CYS A 64 0.54 -10.69 -13.57
N LYS A 65 0.93 -10.06 -14.69
CA LYS A 65 1.60 -10.75 -15.81
C LYS A 65 3.09 -10.43 -15.90
N LYS A 66 3.46 -9.23 -15.46
CA LYS A 66 4.82 -8.71 -15.56
C LYS A 66 5.04 -7.68 -14.47
N VAL A 67 6.27 -7.64 -13.96
CA VAL A 67 6.79 -6.53 -13.18
C VAL A 67 8.03 -5.97 -13.85
N SER A 68 8.14 -4.65 -13.83
CA SER A 68 9.34 -3.92 -14.22
C SER A 68 9.83 -3.11 -13.03
N TYR A 69 11.12 -3.18 -12.72
CA TYR A 69 11.75 -2.43 -11.65
C TYR A 69 13.05 -1.80 -12.13
N ASN A 70 13.35 -0.57 -11.70
CA ASN A 70 14.55 0.15 -12.13
C ASN A 70 15.33 0.79 -10.98
N GLY A 71 15.09 0.38 -9.73
CA GLY A 71 15.68 0.98 -8.53
C GLY A 71 14.87 2.15 -7.95
N ILE A 72 14.15 2.90 -8.79
CA ILE A 72 13.45 4.13 -8.40
C ILE A 72 11.94 3.91 -8.30
N LYS A 73 11.39 3.08 -9.19
CA LYS A 73 9.98 2.70 -9.22
C LYS A 73 9.80 1.24 -9.61
N ALA A 74 8.67 0.68 -9.18
CA ALA A 74 8.19 -0.62 -9.62
C ALA A 74 6.89 -0.44 -10.40
N GLU A 75 6.75 -1.15 -11.52
CA GLU A 75 5.56 -1.16 -12.36
C GLU A 75 5.02 -2.58 -12.47
N HIS A 76 3.81 -2.80 -11.97
CA HIS A 76 3.08 -4.06 -12.08
C HIS A 76 2.04 -3.96 -13.19
N PHE A 77 2.02 -4.94 -14.09
CA PHE A 77 1.10 -4.99 -15.22
C PHE A 77 0.09 -6.12 -15.01
N TYR A 78 -1.18 -5.74 -14.85
CA TYR A 78 -2.28 -6.66 -14.60
C TYR A 78 -3.14 -6.81 -15.85
N LYS A 79 -3.56 -8.05 -16.12
CA LYS A 79 -4.60 -8.35 -17.10
C LYS A 79 -5.84 -8.83 -16.34
N ILE A 80 -6.91 -8.05 -16.44
CA ILE A 80 -8.23 -8.34 -15.88
C ILE A 80 -9.24 -8.51 -17.02
N ASN A 81 -10.46 -8.99 -16.72
CA ASN A 81 -11.45 -9.32 -17.74
C ASN A 81 -11.74 -8.18 -18.73
N ASN A 82 -11.67 -6.92 -18.26
CA ASN A 82 -12.07 -5.74 -19.03
C ASN A 82 -10.89 -4.86 -19.50
N GLY A 83 -9.67 -5.42 -19.52
CA GLY A 83 -8.50 -4.72 -20.07
C GLY A 83 -7.24 -4.87 -19.22
N GLN A 84 -6.32 -3.94 -19.42
CA GLN A 84 -5.05 -3.90 -18.69
C GLN A 84 -5.01 -2.74 -17.69
N ILE A 85 -4.38 -2.99 -16.56
CA ILE A 85 -4.08 -1.97 -15.54
C ILE A 85 -2.58 -1.99 -15.28
N LYS A 86 -1.95 -0.82 -15.34
CA LYS A 86 -0.58 -0.59 -14.88
C LYS A 86 -0.63 0.09 -13.51
N GLU A 87 -0.05 -0.56 -12.51
CA GLU A 87 0.23 0.03 -11.20
C GLU A 87 1.69 0.48 -11.18
N THR A 88 1.96 1.72 -10.84
CA THR A 88 3.30 2.28 -10.63
C THR A 88 3.45 2.68 -9.18
N VAL A 89 4.48 2.17 -8.52
CA VAL A 89 4.79 2.42 -7.11
C VAL A 89 6.17 3.06 -7.01
N TYR A 90 6.29 4.17 -6.30
CA TYR A 90 7.57 4.84 -6.05
C TYR A 90 7.55 5.63 -4.74
N ILE A 91 8.73 5.94 -4.22
CA ILE A 91 8.92 6.82 -3.06
C ILE A 91 9.52 8.13 -3.57
N PRO A 92 8.89 9.29 -3.33
CA PRO A 92 9.46 10.58 -3.69
C PRO A 92 10.66 10.89 -2.78
N GLU A 93 11.69 11.55 -3.32
CA GLU A 93 13.00 11.70 -2.65
C GLU A 93 12.95 12.34 -1.25
N LYS A 94 12.08 13.33 -1.06
CA LYS A 94 12.08 14.19 0.15
C LYS A 94 10.99 13.86 1.16
N PHE A 95 10.07 12.95 0.87
CA PHE A 95 8.88 12.73 1.71
C PHE A 95 8.83 11.30 2.24
N SER A 96 8.31 11.15 3.46
CA SER A 96 8.00 9.84 4.05
C SER A 96 6.68 9.31 3.49
N SER A 97 6.59 9.19 2.16
CA SER A 97 5.38 8.75 1.48
C SER A 97 5.64 7.70 0.42
N LEU A 98 4.59 6.95 0.09
CA LEU A 98 4.54 6.00 -1.00
C LEU A 98 3.50 6.48 -1.99
N ILE A 99 3.90 6.72 -3.24
CA ILE A 99 2.97 7.09 -4.30
C ILE A 99 2.59 5.83 -5.07
N ILE A 100 1.29 5.67 -5.28
CA ILE A 100 0.72 4.59 -6.08
C ILE A 100 -0.13 5.22 -7.17
N SER A 101 0.24 4.97 -8.43
CA SER A 101 -0.51 5.40 -9.61
C SER A 101 -1.06 4.18 -10.33
N LEU A 102 -2.37 4.15 -10.56
CA LEU A 102 -3.04 3.16 -11.40
C LEU A 102 -3.50 3.84 -12.68
N GLN A 103 -3.15 3.24 -13.82
CA GLN A 103 -3.57 3.65 -15.15
C GLN A 103 -4.22 2.45 -15.85
N GLY A 104 -5.46 2.60 -16.28
CA GLY A 104 -6.18 1.61 -17.07
C GLY A 104 -6.35 2.06 -18.51
N GLU A 105 -6.80 1.15 -19.37
CA GLU A 105 -7.25 1.49 -20.74
C GLU A 105 -8.55 2.31 -20.73
N LYS A 106 -9.33 2.22 -19.65
CA LYS A 106 -10.60 2.94 -19.43
C LYS A 106 -10.65 3.55 -18.02
N PRO A 107 -11.55 4.51 -17.74
CA PRO A 107 -11.89 4.93 -16.38
C PRO A 107 -12.11 3.72 -15.46
N MET A 108 -11.39 3.71 -14.33
CA MET A 108 -11.43 2.61 -13.38
C MET A 108 -12.34 2.95 -12.19
N GLN A 109 -13.00 1.92 -11.68
CA GLN A 109 -13.56 1.89 -10.34
C GLN A 109 -12.72 0.90 -9.53
N LEU A 110 -12.16 1.36 -8.42
CA LEU A 110 -11.23 0.61 -7.60
C LEU A 110 -11.72 0.56 -6.16
N PHE A 111 -11.61 -0.60 -5.53
CA PHE A 111 -11.64 -0.74 -4.08
C PHE A 111 -10.21 -0.92 -3.58
N LEU A 112 -9.82 -0.14 -2.57
CA LEU A 112 -8.53 -0.24 -1.89
C LEU A 112 -8.74 -0.86 -0.50
N GLU A 113 -8.20 -2.05 -0.28
CA GLU A 113 -8.01 -2.58 1.07
C GLU A 113 -6.62 -2.13 1.57
N LEU A 114 -6.64 -1.41 2.70
CA LEU A 114 -5.43 -0.91 3.35
C LEU A 114 -5.28 -1.54 4.73
N ALA A 115 -4.19 -2.26 4.97
CA ALA A 115 -3.89 -2.86 6.26
C ALA A 115 -2.80 -2.08 6.98
N VAL A 116 -3.21 -1.27 7.95
CA VAL A 116 -2.34 -0.40 8.74
C VAL A 116 -1.87 -1.12 9.99
N ASN A 117 -0.60 -0.94 10.32
CA ASN A 117 -0.04 -1.36 11.61
C ASN A 117 1.09 -0.41 11.98
N ILE A 118 0.73 0.68 12.67
CA ILE A 118 1.69 1.67 13.18
C ILE A 118 2.31 1.11 14.45
N ARG A 119 3.49 0.49 14.30
CA ARG A 119 4.18 -0.27 15.34
C ARG A 119 5.70 -0.12 15.26
N LYS A 120 6.39 -0.45 16.34
CA LYS A 120 7.86 -0.58 16.35
C LYS A 120 8.29 -1.89 15.68
N ARG A 121 9.52 -1.91 15.18
CA ARG A 121 10.17 -3.07 14.56
C ARG A 121 10.07 -4.37 15.36
N ALA A 122 10.21 -4.29 16.68
CA ALA A 122 10.21 -5.46 17.57
C ALA A 122 8.80 -5.98 17.92
N GLU A 123 7.74 -5.24 17.58
CA GLU A 123 6.36 -5.62 17.89
C GLU A 123 5.77 -6.42 16.72
N ASN A 124 4.97 -7.45 16.96
CA ASN A 124 4.21 -8.17 15.92
C ASN A 124 2.70 -8.01 16.12
N VAL A 125 2.24 -8.28 17.35
CA VAL A 125 0.85 -8.07 17.79
C VAL A 125 0.80 -6.92 18.77
N THR A 126 -0.14 -6.01 18.59
CA THR A 126 -0.38 -4.91 19.53
C THR A 126 -1.88 -4.70 19.74
N GLN A 127 -2.28 -4.27 20.93
CA GLN A 127 -3.66 -3.86 21.23
C GLN A 127 -3.86 -2.36 21.03
N ARG A 128 -2.98 -1.70 20.26
CA ARG A 128 -3.04 -0.26 20.06
C ARG A 128 -4.35 0.11 19.35
N ARG A 129 -5.10 1.02 19.95
CA ARG A 129 -6.31 1.60 19.34
C ARG A 129 -5.91 2.63 18.29
N TYR A 130 -6.67 2.65 17.21
CA TYR A 130 -6.53 3.62 16.14
C TYR A 130 -7.69 4.61 16.17
N THR A 131 -7.44 5.82 15.69
CA THR A 131 -8.47 6.80 15.36
C THR A 131 -8.43 7.07 13.86
N VAL A 132 -9.62 7.18 13.24
CA VAL A 132 -9.76 7.49 11.82
C VAL A 132 -10.56 8.78 11.67
N SER A 133 -10.05 9.70 10.86
CA SER A 133 -10.71 10.96 10.53
C SER A 133 -10.65 11.22 9.03
N LEU A 134 -11.76 11.66 8.43
CA LEU A 134 -11.82 12.09 7.04
C LEU A 134 -11.78 13.62 6.98
N LEU A 135 -10.81 14.15 6.23
CA LEU A 135 -10.64 15.58 5.98
C LEU A 135 -10.63 15.83 4.46
N LYS A 136 -11.78 16.21 3.88
CA LYS A 136 -11.97 16.32 2.42
C LYS A 136 -11.54 15.02 1.70
N ASP A 137 -10.42 15.05 0.98
CA ASP A 137 -9.87 13.94 0.19
C ASP A 137 -8.73 13.20 0.89
N PHE A 138 -8.69 13.29 2.23
CA PHE A 138 -7.64 12.70 3.06
C PHE A 138 -8.23 11.86 4.19
N VAL A 139 -7.89 10.57 4.23
CA VAL A 139 -8.17 9.67 5.36
C VAL A 139 -6.94 9.63 6.25
N SER A 140 -7.05 10.16 7.47
CA SER A 140 -5.99 10.10 8.48
C SER A 140 -6.26 8.99 9.48
N ILE A 141 -5.25 8.17 9.75
CA ILE A 141 -5.29 6.99 10.61
C ILE A 141 -4.18 7.16 11.64
N ARG A 142 -4.52 7.28 12.92
CA ARG A 142 -3.54 7.65 13.96
C ARG A 142 -3.55 6.68 15.12
N ASN A 143 -2.40 6.52 15.75
CA ASN A 143 -2.28 5.98 17.11
C ASN A 143 -1.17 6.75 17.86
N ARG A 144 -0.85 6.33 19.08
CA ARG A 144 0.18 6.98 19.91
C ARG A 144 1.60 7.01 19.32
N LEU A 145 1.90 6.18 18.31
CA LEU A 145 3.21 6.09 17.67
C LEU A 145 3.32 6.90 16.37
N GLY A 146 2.23 7.42 15.83
CA GLY A 146 2.23 8.28 14.64
C GLY A 146 0.92 8.29 13.88
N SER A 147 0.95 8.92 12.72
CA SER A 147 -0.15 9.03 11.78
C SER A 147 0.22 8.46 10.41
N PHE A 148 -0.74 7.80 9.79
CA PHE A 148 -0.69 7.32 8.42
C PHE A 148 -1.87 7.88 7.65
N GLY A 149 -1.62 8.41 6.46
CA GLY A 149 -2.61 9.13 5.69
C GLY A 149 -2.79 8.56 4.30
N VAL A 150 -4.02 8.52 3.81
CA VAL A 150 -4.34 8.24 2.40
C VAL A 150 -4.87 9.52 1.78
N LYS A 151 -4.15 10.07 0.80
CA LYS A 151 -4.54 11.27 0.06
C LYS A 151 -4.73 10.93 -1.42
N VAL A 152 -5.81 11.41 -2.03
CA VAL A 152 -5.94 11.36 -3.48
C VAL A 152 -5.25 12.56 -4.12
N LEU A 153 -4.32 12.29 -5.04
CA LEU A 153 -3.66 13.31 -5.86
C LEU A 153 -4.33 13.48 -7.23
N LYS A 154 -4.87 12.37 -7.79
CA LYS A 154 -5.69 12.36 -9.02
C LYS A 154 -6.79 11.31 -8.93
N GLY A 155 -7.97 11.64 -9.44
CA GLY A 155 -9.19 10.83 -9.31
C GLY A 155 -10.10 11.36 -8.21
N LYS A 156 -11.04 10.53 -7.76
CA LYS A 156 -11.97 10.82 -6.66
C LYS A 156 -11.94 9.69 -5.65
N MET A 157 -12.14 10.00 -4.37
CA MET A 157 -12.28 9.01 -3.30
C MET A 157 -13.65 9.12 -2.63
N ILE A 158 -14.24 7.97 -2.36
CA ILE A 158 -15.34 7.81 -1.41
C ILE A 158 -14.82 6.92 -0.30
N PHE A 159 -14.89 7.41 0.94
CA PHE A 159 -14.50 6.67 2.11
C PHE A 159 -15.73 6.33 2.94
N LYS A 160 -15.89 5.04 3.29
CA LYS A 160 -16.92 4.58 4.22
C LYS A 160 -16.25 4.03 5.47
N ARG A 161 -16.69 4.48 6.64
CA ARG A 161 -16.21 3.93 7.91
C ARG A 161 -16.72 2.50 8.06
N ASN A 162 -15.77 1.57 8.17
CA ASN A 162 -16.01 0.17 8.45
C ASN A 162 -14.74 -0.40 9.10
N GLU A 163 -14.39 0.22 10.24
CA GLU A 163 -13.14 -0.04 10.93
C GLU A 163 -13.15 -1.44 11.52
N ARG A 164 -12.10 -2.22 11.23
CA ARG A 164 -11.98 -3.59 11.75
C ARG A 164 -10.53 -3.99 11.94
N TYR A 165 -10.30 -4.92 12.85
CA TYR A 165 -9.01 -5.57 12.98
C TYR A 165 -9.04 -6.90 12.23
N LYS A 166 -7.91 -7.25 11.64
CA LYS A 166 -7.70 -8.51 10.93
C LYS A 166 -6.40 -9.14 11.42
N THR A 167 -6.41 -10.45 11.57
CA THR A 167 -5.20 -11.23 11.85
C THR A 167 -4.64 -11.76 10.52
N HIS A 168 -3.32 -11.70 10.37
CA HIS A 168 -2.56 -12.22 9.24
C HIS A 168 -1.29 -12.91 9.77
N TYR A 169 -0.74 -13.86 9.00
CA TYR A 169 0.41 -14.68 9.38
C TYR A 169 1.59 -14.54 8.40
N PRO A 170 2.14 -13.33 8.17
CA PRO A 170 3.33 -13.19 7.33
C PRO A 170 4.52 -13.91 7.98
N SER A 171 5.27 -14.69 7.20
CA SER A 171 6.32 -15.59 7.72
C SER A 171 5.83 -16.61 8.76
N GLY A 172 4.52 -16.91 8.83
CA GLY A 172 3.95 -17.79 9.85
C GLY A 172 3.85 -17.17 11.25
N GLU A 173 4.24 -15.90 11.41
CA GLU A 173 4.12 -15.18 12.68
C GLU A 173 2.81 -14.40 12.71
N GLU A 174 2.04 -14.52 13.81
CA GLU A 174 0.81 -13.75 13.98
C GLU A 174 1.09 -12.25 13.98
N GLN A 175 0.33 -11.51 13.16
CA GLN A 175 0.30 -10.05 13.15
C GLN A 175 -1.15 -9.56 13.11
N LYS A 176 -1.41 -8.50 13.87
CA LYS A 176 -2.71 -7.84 13.90
C LYS A 176 -2.64 -6.53 13.12
N CYS A 177 -3.44 -6.42 12.08
CA CYS A 177 -3.56 -5.19 11.29
C CYS A 177 -4.93 -4.53 11.48
N PHE A 178 -4.96 -3.23 11.24
CA PHE A 178 -6.15 -2.39 11.30
C PHE A 178 -6.56 -2.01 9.88
N ILE A 179 -7.79 -2.32 9.52
CA ILE A 179 -8.44 -1.86 8.28
C ILE A 179 -9.24 -0.61 8.65
N PRO A 180 -8.87 0.58 8.12
CA PRO A 180 -9.48 1.85 8.54
C PRO A 180 -10.92 2.04 8.03
N GLY A 181 -11.33 1.24 7.06
CA GLY A 181 -12.63 1.33 6.41
C GLY A 181 -12.52 0.94 4.94
N GLU A 182 -13.55 1.27 4.18
CA GLU A 182 -13.65 0.97 2.76
C GLU A 182 -13.31 2.22 1.95
N ILE A 183 -12.27 2.11 1.11
CA ILE A 183 -11.80 3.21 0.27
C ILE A 183 -12.13 2.86 -1.18
N PHE A 184 -13.04 3.61 -1.79
CA PHE A 184 -13.39 3.48 -3.20
C PHE A 184 -12.77 4.63 -3.98
N LEU A 185 -12.10 4.32 -5.09
CA LEU A 185 -11.41 5.28 -5.94
C LEU A 185 -11.97 5.21 -7.36
N THR A 186 -12.13 6.37 -8.00
CA THR A 186 -12.54 6.44 -9.42
C THR A 186 -11.65 7.40 -10.21
N GLY A 187 -11.37 7.06 -11.47
CA GLY A 187 -10.58 7.91 -12.37
C GLY A 187 -9.70 7.13 -13.36
N ASN A 188 -8.95 7.87 -14.19
CA ASN A 188 -7.88 7.32 -15.02
C ASN A 188 -6.92 8.46 -15.49
N PRO A 189 -5.70 8.56 -14.93
CA PRO A 189 -5.18 7.73 -13.85
C PRO A 189 -5.85 8.02 -12.50
N VAL A 190 -5.78 7.05 -11.59
CA VAL A 190 -5.97 7.25 -10.15
C VAL A 190 -4.57 7.34 -9.55
N VAL A 191 -4.30 8.39 -8.76
CA VAL A 191 -3.02 8.56 -8.06
C VAL A 191 -3.29 8.84 -6.60
N ILE A 192 -2.73 8.01 -5.72
CA ILE A 192 -2.83 8.18 -4.28
C ILE A 192 -1.43 8.33 -3.65
N GLU A 193 -1.39 9.06 -2.56
CA GLU A 193 -0.25 9.16 -1.67
C GLU A 193 -0.60 8.47 -0.34
N LEU A 194 0.26 7.57 0.09
CA LEU A 194 0.26 6.99 1.41
C LEU A 194 1.38 7.63 2.24
N ALA A 195 1.05 8.54 3.14
CA ALA A 195 2.03 9.34 3.87
C ALA A 195 2.13 8.92 5.34
N ALA A 196 3.35 8.78 5.85
CA ALA A 196 3.61 8.57 7.26
C ALA A 196 4.15 9.85 7.90
N GLU A 197 3.54 10.23 9.01
CA GLU A 197 4.03 11.31 9.87
C GLU A 197 4.27 10.75 11.27
N LYS A 198 5.40 11.13 11.86
CA LYS A 198 5.64 10.84 13.28
C LYS A 198 4.74 11.74 14.13
N PRO A 199 4.40 11.34 15.37
CA PRO A 199 3.79 12.25 16.31
C PRO A 199 4.75 13.44 16.44
N MET A 200 4.23 14.66 16.29
CA MET A 200 4.91 15.80 16.89
C MET A 200 5.11 15.45 18.36
N LYS A 201 6.33 15.58 18.87
CA LYS A 201 6.55 15.53 20.33
C LYS A 201 5.53 16.51 20.91
N ALA A 202 4.67 16.03 21.81
CA ALA A 202 3.99 16.93 22.72
C ALA A 202 5.12 17.62 23.49
N TYR A 203 5.30 18.91 23.22
CA TYR A 203 6.19 19.76 24.00
C TYR A 203 5.62 19.90 25.41
#